data_AF-A0A1Q5KX18-F1
#
_entry.id   AF-A0A1Q5KX18-F1
#
_cell.length_a   1.000
_cell.length_b   1.000
_cell.length_c   1.000
_cell.angle_alpha   90.00
_cell.angle_beta   90.00
_cell.angle_gamma   90.00
#
_symmetry.space_group_name_H-M   'P 1'
#
loop_
_entity.id
_entity.type
_entity.pdbx_description
1 polymer ?
#
loop_
_entity_poly.entity_id
_entity_poly.type
_entity_poly.pdbx_seq_one_letter_code
_entity_poly.pdbx_strand_id
1 'polypeptide(L)'
;MFVDPEHVSASGRTRSQRPHPSHREIADELRGRISSGELRPGERMPTQARLADEFGVERGVVRQALRVLEAEQLLTNVSKGRPATVAAVPGTVRHPAGPGAPPQPTMVGLVPRVAAAFAAPHVRIDALCLTSVSLTLAIGEPLRQIHAGHAKPAKIDVRVLLPSRDIELAFPAPVDASDGGLLHRRWLAQRNAQGMVLRQNLLALRTTHGIDVEVCFRALPFTPPVKLYLLNGAEALFAYYTLGRREREIEHEHVELYDADGTRSMLFAFERRAGQRDAAFVEQSQKWFDALWETISSDLVLAS
;
A
#
# COMPACT_ATOMS: atom_id res chain seq x y z
N MET A 1 -37.93 79.89 -21.76
CA MET A 1 -36.52 79.84 -22.17
C MET A 1 -36.12 78.37 -22.19
N PHE A 2 -36.04 77.84 -23.42
CA PHE A 2 -35.49 76.54 -23.87
C PHE A 2 -36.00 75.20 -23.30
N VAL A 3 -36.08 74.25 -24.23
CA VAL A 3 -36.88 73.00 -24.30
C VAL A 3 -35.96 71.78 -24.11
N ASP A 4 -36.50 70.65 -23.63
CA ASP A 4 -35.93 69.27 -23.69
C ASP A 4 -35.62 68.81 -25.14
N PRO A 5 -34.80 67.75 -25.44
CA PRO A 5 -34.97 66.37 -24.90
C PRO A 5 -33.73 65.39 -24.85
N GLU A 6 -33.97 64.22 -24.23
CA GLU A 6 -33.60 62.82 -24.61
C GLU A 6 -32.16 62.23 -24.78
N HIS A 7 -32.05 61.01 -24.22
CA HIS A 7 -31.38 59.76 -24.70
C HIS A 7 -29.87 59.45 -24.50
N VAL A 8 -29.65 58.50 -23.56
CA VAL A 8 -28.98 57.18 -23.69
C VAL A 8 -27.51 57.10 -24.16
N SER A 9 -26.68 56.53 -23.28
CA SER A 9 -25.81 55.41 -23.69
C SER A 9 -25.61 54.43 -22.53
N ALA A 10 -26.10 53.21 -22.74
CA ALA A 10 -25.87 52.06 -21.89
C ALA A 10 -24.46 51.52 -22.13
N SER A 11 -23.66 51.38 -21.08
CA SER A 11 -22.47 50.52 -21.12
C SER A 11 -22.77 49.25 -20.32
N GLY A 12 -22.86 48.14 -21.05
CA GLY A 12 -23.22 46.83 -20.51
C GLY A 12 -22.26 46.39 -19.42
N ARG A 13 -22.82 46.01 -18.26
CA ARG A 13 -22.09 45.24 -17.26
C ARG A 13 -21.74 43.90 -17.89
N THR A 14 -20.44 43.74 -18.13
CA THR A 14 -19.76 42.59 -18.69
C THR A 14 -20.27 41.29 -18.06
N ARG A 15 -20.65 40.34 -18.93
CA ARG A 15 -20.89 38.94 -18.58
C ARG A 15 -19.78 38.44 -17.66
N SER A 16 -20.18 37.93 -16.50
CA SER A 16 -19.34 37.18 -15.56
C SER A 16 -18.47 36.17 -16.32
N GLN A 17 -17.17 36.44 -16.40
CA GLN A 17 -16.20 35.46 -16.90
C GLN A 17 -16.09 34.35 -15.85
N ARG A 18 -16.53 33.14 -16.20
CA ARG A 18 -16.25 31.95 -15.39
C ARG A 18 -14.73 31.79 -15.29
N PRO A 19 -14.15 31.47 -14.11
CA PRO A 19 -12.73 31.20 -14.00
C PRO A 19 -12.36 30.05 -14.95
N HIS A 20 -11.32 30.24 -15.76
CA HIS A 20 -10.77 29.17 -16.59
C HIS A 20 -10.19 28.07 -15.68
N PRO A 21 -10.39 26.77 -16.01
CA PRO A 21 -9.89 25.69 -15.18
C PRO A 21 -8.36 25.71 -15.15
N SER A 22 -7.80 25.48 -13.97
CA SER A 22 -6.38 25.33 -13.75
C SER A 22 -5.85 24.04 -14.39
N HIS A 23 -4.53 23.97 -14.61
CA HIS A 23 -3.89 22.75 -15.13
C HIS A 23 -4.10 21.53 -14.21
N ARG A 24 -4.36 21.74 -12.90
CA ARG A 24 -4.67 20.65 -11.96
C ARG A 24 -6.08 20.12 -12.18
N GLU A 25 -7.07 21.00 -12.31
CA GLU A 25 -8.45 20.59 -12.60
C GLU A 25 -8.58 19.89 -13.96
N ILE A 26 -7.84 20.35 -14.97
CA ILE A 26 -7.77 19.65 -16.27
C ILE A 26 -7.11 18.27 -16.13
N ALA A 27 -6.05 18.15 -15.32
CA ALA A 27 -5.44 16.85 -15.04
C ALA A 27 -6.41 15.92 -14.30
N ASP A 28 -7.16 16.43 -13.34
CA ASP A 28 -8.14 15.67 -12.55
C ASP A 28 -9.29 15.14 -13.42
N GLU A 29 -9.82 15.98 -14.30
CA GLU A 29 -10.85 15.59 -15.28
C GLU A 29 -10.32 14.50 -16.23
N LEU A 30 -9.15 14.71 -16.83
CA LEU A 30 -8.54 13.73 -17.72
C LEU A 30 -8.19 12.41 -16.99
N ARG A 31 -7.79 12.49 -15.71
CA ARG A 31 -7.60 11.31 -14.85
C ARG A 31 -8.92 10.56 -14.64
N GLY A 32 -10.01 11.30 -14.44
CA GLY A 32 -11.37 10.75 -14.37
C GLY A 32 -11.72 9.94 -15.63
N ARG A 33 -11.46 10.50 -16.82
CA ARG A 33 -11.74 9.85 -18.12
C ARG A 33 -10.88 8.61 -18.38
N ILE A 34 -9.62 8.63 -17.94
CA ILE A 34 -8.75 7.44 -17.99
C ILE A 34 -9.26 6.35 -17.03
N SER A 35 -9.68 6.75 -15.82
CA SER A 35 -10.13 5.82 -14.77
C SER A 35 -11.51 5.22 -15.09
N SER A 36 -12.40 5.97 -15.74
CA SER A 36 -13.73 5.51 -16.18
C SER A 36 -13.66 4.64 -17.45
N GLY A 37 -12.51 4.62 -18.14
CA GLY A 37 -12.32 3.90 -19.40
C GLY A 37 -12.87 4.62 -20.63
N GLU A 38 -13.29 5.88 -20.51
CA GLU A 38 -13.61 6.75 -21.66
C GLU A 38 -12.38 6.97 -22.55
N LEU A 39 -11.20 7.12 -21.93
CA LEU A 39 -9.91 7.10 -22.59
C LEU A 39 -9.24 5.75 -22.31
N ARG A 40 -9.15 4.90 -23.33
CA ARG A 40 -8.71 3.50 -23.15
C ARG A 40 -7.19 3.40 -23.09
N PRO A 41 -6.64 2.41 -22.36
CA PRO A 41 -5.22 2.12 -22.40
C PRO A 41 -4.71 1.90 -23.83
N GLY A 42 -3.60 2.56 -24.20
CA GLY A 42 -3.04 2.55 -25.55
C GLY A 42 -3.72 3.51 -26.54
N GLU A 43 -4.80 4.20 -26.14
CA GLU A 43 -5.47 5.20 -26.97
C GLU A 43 -4.66 6.50 -27.05
N ARG A 44 -4.67 7.13 -28.22
CA ARG A 44 -4.02 8.43 -28.40
C ARG A 44 -4.89 9.52 -27.79
N MET A 45 -4.28 10.36 -26.97
CA MET A 45 -4.93 11.54 -26.43
C MET A 45 -5.33 12.51 -27.55
N PRO A 46 -6.45 13.25 -27.37
CA PRO A 46 -6.75 14.40 -28.21
C PRO A 46 -5.58 15.39 -28.23
N THR A 47 -5.44 16.13 -29.34
CA THR A 47 -4.33 17.08 -29.50
C THR A 47 -4.42 18.21 -28.46
N GLN A 48 -3.28 18.79 -28.08
CA GLN A 48 -3.25 19.94 -27.16
C GLN A 48 -4.14 21.10 -27.62
N ALA A 49 -4.26 21.30 -28.93
CA ALA A 49 -5.16 22.29 -29.51
C ALA A 49 -6.63 21.95 -29.22
N ARG A 50 -7.03 20.70 -29.47
CA ARG A 50 -8.40 20.26 -29.22
C ARG A 50 -8.77 20.30 -27.74
N LEU A 51 -7.86 19.90 -26.86
CA LEU A 51 -8.07 19.99 -25.41
C LEU A 51 -8.11 21.46 -24.94
N ALA A 52 -7.30 22.34 -25.53
CA ALA A 52 -7.33 23.77 -25.23
C ALA A 52 -8.69 24.39 -25.62
N ASP A 53 -9.22 24.03 -26.78
CA ASP A 53 -10.54 24.45 -27.24
C ASP A 53 -11.66 23.89 -26.34
N GLU A 54 -11.55 22.62 -25.94
CA GLU A 54 -12.52 21.94 -25.07
C GLU A 54 -12.61 22.57 -23.67
N PHE A 55 -11.45 22.80 -23.04
CA PHE A 55 -11.39 23.39 -21.70
C PHE A 55 -11.42 24.92 -21.71
N GLY A 56 -11.41 25.54 -22.90
CA GLY A 56 -11.38 26.99 -23.07
C GLY A 56 -10.13 27.63 -22.45
N VAL A 57 -8.96 26.99 -22.56
CA VAL A 57 -7.71 27.46 -21.93
C VAL A 57 -6.57 27.58 -22.94
N GLU A 58 -5.48 28.22 -22.57
CA GLU A 58 -4.27 28.23 -23.40
C GLU A 58 -3.61 26.84 -23.48
N ARG A 59 -3.00 26.53 -24.63
CA ARG A 59 -2.26 25.27 -24.86
C ARG A 59 -1.17 25.00 -23.82
N GLY A 60 -0.57 26.06 -23.24
CA GLY A 60 0.43 25.94 -22.18
C GLY A 60 -0.11 25.30 -20.91
N VAL A 61 -1.37 25.59 -20.54
CA VAL A 61 -2.06 25.04 -19.37
C VAL A 61 -2.36 23.56 -19.58
N VAL A 62 -2.86 23.20 -20.77
CA VAL A 62 -3.06 21.79 -21.19
C VAL A 62 -1.74 21.02 -21.16
N ARG A 63 -0.66 21.60 -21.69
CA ARG A 63 0.66 20.95 -21.68
C ARG A 63 1.14 20.67 -20.26
N GLN A 64 0.87 21.58 -19.31
CA GLN A 64 1.20 21.36 -17.91
C GLN A 64 0.34 20.25 -17.29
N ALA A 65 -0.95 20.20 -17.60
CA ALA A 65 -1.84 19.12 -17.18
C ALA A 65 -1.37 17.75 -17.69
N LEU A 66 -1.00 17.66 -18.97
CA LEU A 66 -0.48 16.42 -19.56
C LEU A 66 0.86 15.98 -18.94
N ARG A 67 1.72 16.92 -18.53
CA ARG A 67 2.98 16.61 -17.81
C ARG A 67 2.72 16.07 -16.41
N VAL A 68 1.69 16.55 -15.72
CA VAL A 68 1.25 15.99 -14.43
C VAL A 68 0.85 14.52 -14.62
N LEU A 69 0.03 14.23 -15.63
CA LEU A 69 -0.39 12.86 -15.94
C LEU A 69 0.76 11.95 -16.43
N GLU A 70 1.78 12.52 -17.10
CA GLU A 70 3.02 11.78 -17.44
C GLU A 70 3.84 11.45 -16.19
N ALA A 71 3.97 12.39 -15.26
CA ALA A 71 4.64 12.16 -13.98
C ALA A 71 3.91 11.12 -13.12
N GLU A 72 2.57 11.06 -13.23
CA GLU A 72 1.71 10.04 -12.62
C GLU A 72 1.71 8.70 -13.37
N GLN A 73 2.48 8.56 -14.45
CA GLN A 73 2.57 7.37 -15.31
C GLN A 73 1.24 6.97 -16.00
N LEU A 74 0.28 7.89 -16.07
CA LEU A 74 -1.01 7.68 -16.76
C LEU A 74 -0.91 7.93 -18.25
N LEU A 75 0.05 8.77 -18.67
CA LEU A 75 0.34 9.07 -20.08
C LEU A 75 1.79 8.75 -20.42
N THR A 76 2.03 8.46 -21.70
CA THR A 76 3.36 8.29 -22.28
C THR A 76 3.54 9.20 -23.50
N ASN A 77 4.80 9.50 -23.84
CA ASN A 77 5.20 10.26 -25.01
C ASN A 77 4.74 11.73 -25.06
N VAL A 78 4.55 12.39 -23.91
CA VAL A 78 4.03 13.78 -23.88
C VAL A 78 5.05 14.79 -24.46
N SER A 79 6.34 14.45 -24.48
CA SER A 79 7.44 15.33 -24.89
C SER A 79 8.18 14.92 -26.19
N LYS A 80 7.88 13.75 -26.79
CA LYS A 80 8.70 13.16 -27.87
C LYS A 80 8.22 13.47 -29.30
N GLY A 81 7.50 14.57 -29.52
CA GLY A 81 6.99 14.93 -30.86
C GLY A 81 5.94 13.95 -31.42
N ARG A 82 5.41 13.07 -30.57
CA ARG A 82 4.31 12.13 -30.88
C ARG A 82 3.09 12.50 -30.02
N PRO A 83 1.87 12.15 -30.45
CA PRO A 83 0.69 12.35 -29.61
C PRO A 83 0.84 11.60 -28.28
N ALA A 84 0.52 12.26 -27.18
CA ALA A 84 0.45 11.60 -25.87
C ALA A 84 -0.49 10.38 -25.98
N THR A 85 -0.11 9.27 -25.37
CA THR A 85 -0.89 8.03 -25.42
C THR A 85 -1.20 7.58 -24.00
N VAL A 86 -2.44 7.19 -23.73
CA VAL A 86 -2.84 6.60 -22.46
C VAL A 86 -1.98 5.37 -22.22
N ALA A 87 -1.33 5.29 -21.06
CA ALA A 87 -0.47 4.17 -20.75
C ALA A 87 -1.26 2.85 -20.91
N ALA A 88 -0.77 1.95 -21.76
CA ALA A 88 -1.35 0.63 -21.91
C ALA A 88 -1.14 -0.13 -20.60
N VAL A 89 -2.22 -0.42 -19.86
CA VAL A 89 -2.21 -1.39 -18.78
C VAL A 89 -2.76 -2.70 -19.35
N PRO A 90 -1.93 -3.68 -19.74
CA PRO A 90 -2.32 -5.06 -19.57
C PRO A 90 -2.30 -5.38 -18.07
N GLY A 91 -3.24 -6.21 -17.61
CA GLY A 91 -3.41 -6.58 -16.20
C GLY A 91 -2.11 -6.85 -15.45
N THR A 92 -2.14 -6.55 -14.15
CA THR A 92 -1.02 -6.22 -13.25
C THR A 92 -0.65 -4.74 -13.32
N VAL A 93 -1.23 -3.96 -12.40
CA VAL A 93 -0.55 -2.77 -11.91
C VAL A 93 0.81 -3.26 -11.42
N ARG A 94 1.84 -3.10 -12.26
CA ARG A 94 3.21 -3.10 -11.78
C ARG A 94 3.30 -1.83 -10.94
N HIS A 95 2.91 -1.93 -9.66
CA HIS A 95 3.38 -1.01 -8.64
C HIS A 95 4.87 -0.86 -8.88
N PRO A 96 5.47 0.34 -8.81
CA PRO A 96 6.90 0.46 -9.03
C PRO A 96 7.59 -0.58 -8.15
N ALA A 97 8.16 -1.56 -8.84
CA ALA A 97 8.55 -2.87 -8.39
C ALA A 97 9.93 -3.05 -9.01
N GLY A 98 10.95 -2.91 -8.17
CA GLY A 98 12.34 -2.78 -8.58
C GLY A 98 13.07 -1.57 -7.98
N PRO A 99 14.32 -1.34 -8.39
CA PRO A 99 15.31 -0.56 -7.64
C PRO A 99 15.01 0.94 -7.52
N GLY A 100 14.05 1.45 -8.32
CA GLY A 100 13.66 2.85 -8.37
C GLY A 100 12.32 3.16 -7.68
N ALA A 101 11.66 2.18 -7.08
CA ALA A 101 10.42 2.41 -6.36
C ALA A 101 10.70 3.12 -5.02
N PRO A 102 10.09 4.28 -4.74
CA PRO A 102 10.25 4.88 -3.42
C PRO A 102 9.63 3.95 -2.37
N PRO A 103 10.24 3.83 -1.18
CA PRO A 103 9.61 3.16 -0.06
C PRO A 103 8.23 3.75 0.20
N GLN A 104 7.27 2.91 0.58
CA GLN A 104 5.89 3.34 0.85
C GLN A 104 5.48 2.96 2.26
N PRO A 105 4.53 3.66 2.89
CA PRO A 105 3.95 3.20 4.15
C PRO A 105 3.47 1.75 4.02
N THR A 106 3.69 0.92 5.05
CA THR A 106 3.40 -0.53 5.00
C THR A 106 1.99 -0.84 4.52
N MET A 107 0.98 -0.09 4.98
CA MET A 107 -0.41 -0.28 4.56
C MET A 107 -0.68 0.03 3.08
N VAL A 108 0.16 0.85 2.46
CA VAL A 108 0.06 1.18 1.03
C VAL A 108 0.83 0.15 0.20
N GLY A 109 2.06 -0.18 0.63
CA GLY A 109 2.95 -1.04 -0.15
C GLY A 109 2.64 -2.55 -0.05
N LEU A 110 2.12 -3.03 1.08
CA LEU A 110 1.98 -4.47 1.33
C LEU A 110 0.78 -5.09 0.60
N VAL A 111 -0.39 -4.44 0.66
CA VAL A 111 -1.67 -4.94 0.11
C VAL A 111 -1.53 -5.39 -1.34
N PRO A 112 -1.04 -4.55 -2.29
CA PRO A 112 -0.96 -4.98 -3.68
C PRO A 112 0.06 -6.09 -3.93
N ARG A 113 1.12 -6.17 -3.13
CA ARG A 113 2.16 -7.21 -3.27
C ARG A 113 1.67 -8.55 -2.80
N VAL A 114 0.93 -8.58 -1.68
CA VAL A 114 0.24 -9.78 -1.22
C VAL A 114 -0.82 -10.20 -2.26
N ALA A 115 -1.62 -9.27 -2.78
CA ALA A 115 -2.56 -9.58 -3.87
C ALA A 115 -1.88 -10.22 -5.10
N ALA A 116 -0.75 -9.66 -5.54
CA ALA A 116 0.02 -10.24 -6.64
C ALA A 116 0.60 -11.63 -6.32
N ALA A 117 1.04 -11.86 -5.07
CA ALA A 117 1.55 -13.17 -4.64
C ALA A 117 0.48 -14.27 -4.75
N PHE A 118 -0.78 -13.94 -4.49
CA PHE A 118 -1.91 -14.86 -4.58
C PHE A 118 -2.33 -15.23 -6.02
N ALA A 119 -1.72 -14.63 -7.04
CA ALA A 119 -1.89 -15.08 -8.42
C ALA A 119 -1.10 -16.36 -8.74
N ALA A 120 -0.18 -16.77 -7.87
CA ALA A 120 0.61 -17.99 -8.06
C ALA A 120 -0.21 -19.25 -7.74
N PRO A 121 0.04 -20.38 -8.43
CA PRO A 121 -0.58 -21.67 -8.08
C PRO A 121 -0.22 -22.12 -6.66
N HIS A 122 0.99 -21.81 -6.21
CA HIS A 122 1.47 -22.03 -4.86
C HIS A 122 1.89 -20.71 -4.25
N VAL A 123 1.10 -20.25 -3.28
CA VAL A 123 1.38 -19.05 -2.50
C VAL A 123 2.23 -19.43 -1.30
N ARG A 124 3.36 -18.76 -1.11
CA ARG A 124 4.20 -18.87 0.08
C ARG A 124 4.44 -17.49 0.66
N ILE A 125 4.08 -17.30 1.93
CA ILE A 125 4.33 -16.07 2.66
C ILE A 125 5.07 -16.39 3.94
N ASP A 126 6.29 -15.88 4.06
CA ASP A 126 7.05 -15.92 5.30
C ASP A 126 7.09 -14.51 5.90
N ALA A 127 6.62 -14.33 7.13
CA ALA A 127 6.48 -13.02 7.74
C ALA A 127 7.12 -12.96 9.13
N LEU A 128 7.96 -11.96 9.38
CA LEU A 128 8.51 -11.64 10.69
C LEU A 128 7.99 -10.28 11.12
N CYS A 129 7.25 -10.24 12.23
CA CYS A 129 6.53 -9.05 12.67
C CYS A 129 6.47 -8.94 14.21
N LEU A 130 6.20 -7.75 14.73
CA LEU A 130 5.87 -7.49 16.14
C LEU A 130 4.42 -7.92 16.42
N THR A 131 3.53 -7.64 15.47
CA THR A 131 2.14 -8.12 15.41
C THR A 131 1.78 -8.46 13.96
N SER A 132 0.81 -9.34 13.72
CA SER A 132 0.38 -9.72 12.37
C SER A 132 -0.63 -8.74 11.74
N VAL A 133 -0.87 -7.56 12.33
CA VAL A 133 -1.91 -6.59 11.90
C VAL A 133 -1.82 -6.28 10.41
N SER A 134 -0.65 -5.84 9.93
CA SER A 134 -0.49 -5.40 8.54
C SER A 134 -0.74 -6.55 7.54
N LEU A 135 -0.24 -7.75 7.85
CA LEU A 135 -0.48 -8.93 7.01
C LEU A 135 -1.95 -9.34 7.01
N THR A 136 -2.59 -9.33 8.18
CA THR A 136 -4.01 -9.65 8.35
C THR A 136 -4.91 -8.75 7.52
N LEU A 137 -4.56 -7.46 7.40
CA LEU A 137 -5.27 -6.52 6.54
C LEU A 137 -4.93 -6.74 5.05
N ALA A 138 -3.67 -7.02 4.73
CA ALA A 138 -3.21 -7.20 3.35
C ALA A 138 -3.79 -8.44 2.65
N ILE A 139 -4.18 -9.48 3.40
CA ILE A 139 -4.83 -10.66 2.82
C ILE A 139 -6.28 -10.39 2.37
N GLY A 140 -6.91 -9.29 2.79
CA GLY A 140 -8.33 -9.04 2.52
C GLY A 140 -8.68 -9.00 1.02
N GLU A 141 -7.85 -8.32 0.22
CA GLU A 141 -8.05 -8.26 -1.24
C GLU A 141 -7.89 -9.63 -1.91
N PRO A 142 -6.82 -10.42 -1.67
CA PRO A 142 -6.74 -11.79 -2.16
C PRO A 142 -7.95 -12.66 -1.80
N LEU A 143 -8.43 -12.59 -0.55
CA LEU A 143 -9.60 -13.35 -0.12
C LEU A 143 -10.84 -12.95 -0.91
N ARG A 144 -11.07 -11.65 -1.09
CA ARG A 144 -12.16 -11.13 -1.91
C ARG A 144 -12.09 -11.65 -3.35
N GLN A 145 -10.91 -11.68 -3.95
CA GLN A 145 -10.70 -12.18 -5.31
C GLN A 145 -10.95 -13.69 -5.42
N ILE A 146 -10.59 -14.48 -4.41
CA ILE A 146 -10.89 -15.91 -4.36
C ILE A 146 -12.40 -16.14 -4.22
N HIS A 147 -13.07 -15.43 -3.31
CA HIS A 147 -14.53 -15.51 -3.16
C HIS A 147 -15.29 -15.06 -4.41
N ALA A 148 -14.74 -14.12 -5.18
CA ALA A 148 -15.29 -13.69 -6.46
C ALA A 148 -15.01 -14.68 -7.62
N GLY A 149 -14.20 -15.72 -7.40
CA GLY A 149 -13.82 -16.69 -8.44
C GLY A 149 -12.77 -16.19 -9.44
N HIS A 150 -12.13 -15.04 -9.17
CA HIS A 150 -11.09 -14.49 -10.03
C HIS A 150 -9.69 -15.07 -9.79
N ALA A 151 -9.50 -15.72 -8.64
CA ALA A 151 -8.26 -16.41 -8.29
C ALA A 151 -8.56 -17.71 -7.55
N LYS A 152 -7.75 -18.75 -7.78
CA LYS A 152 -7.84 -20.01 -7.04
C LYS A 152 -6.48 -20.69 -6.98
N PRO A 153 -5.60 -20.31 -6.04
CA PRO A 153 -4.38 -21.05 -5.77
C PRO A 153 -4.67 -22.52 -5.48
N ALA A 154 -3.75 -23.41 -5.86
CA ALA A 154 -3.82 -24.81 -5.46
C ALA A 154 -3.36 -24.99 -4.00
N LYS A 155 -2.35 -24.21 -3.58
CA LYS A 155 -1.76 -24.27 -2.24
C LYS A 155 -1.41 -22.89 -1.69
N ILE A 156 -1.58 -22.70 -0.39
CA ILE A 156 -1.20 -21.50 0.36
C ILE A 156 -0.44 -21.93 1.62
N ASP A 157 0.83 -21.59 1.73
CA ASP A 157 1.66 -21.81 2.91
C ASP A 157 2.03 -20.46 3.54
N VAL A 158 1.69 -20.26 4.82
CA VAL A 158 2.00 -19.04 5.55
C VAL A 158 2.74 -19.38 6.84
N ARG A 159 3.96 -18.86 7.00
CA ARG A 159 4.76 -18.97 8.21
C ARG A 159 4.95 -17.61 8.85
N VAL A 160 4.62 -17.47 10.12
CA VAL A 160 4.70 -16.19 10.83
C VAL A 160 5.55 -16.31 12.09
N LEU A 161 6.60 -15.50 12.17
CA LEU A 161 7.40 -15.30 13.36
C LEU A 161 6.87 -14.07 14.12
N LEU A 162 6.43 -14.30 15.36
CA LEU A 162 5.97 -13.26 16.29
C LEU A 162 6.78 -13.33 17.58
N PRO A 163 6.91 -12.25 18.35
CA PRO A 163 7.65 -12.29 19.60
C PRO A 163 6.95 -13.18 20.60
N SER A 164 7.71 -13.92 21.41
CA SER A 164 7.20 -14.80 22.46
C SER A 164 6.35 -14.01 23.46
N ARG A 165 5.49 -14.73 24.19
CA ARG A 165 4.73 -14.13 25.30
C ARG A 165 5.60 -13.93 26.55
N ASP A 166 6.72 -14.65 26.62
CA ASP A 166 7.59 -14.76 27.81
C ASP A 166 8.84 -13.87 27.72
N ILE A 167 8.89 -12.94 26.75
CA ILE A 167 10.00 -11.99 26.62
C ILE A 167 9.62 -10.63 27.21
N GLU A 168 10.62 -9.94 27.72
CA GLU A 168 10.55 -8.51 27.96
C GLU A 168 10.65 -7.77 26.62
N LEU A 169 9.66 -6.96 26.29
CA LEU A 169 9.63 -6.23 25.03
C LEU A 169 10.56 -5.02 25.09
N ALA A 170 11.42 -4.88 24.09
CA ALA A 170 12.15 -3.62 23.88
C ALA A 170 11.20 -2.47 23.48
N PHE A 171 10.06 -2.81 22.85
CA PHE A 171 8.94 -1.91 22.56
C PHE A 171 7.67 -2.71 22.22
N PRO A 172 6.46 -2.18 22.48
CA PRO A 172 6.20 -0.94 23.22
C PRO A 172 6.67 -1.03 24.68
N ALA A 173 7.22 0.07 25.19
CA ALA A 173 7.72 0.17 26.57
C ALA A 173 7.34 1.53 27.18
N PRO A 174 7.02 1.62 28.48
CA PRO A 174 6.67 2.88 29.13
C PRO A 174 7.86 3.85 29.15
N VAL A 175 7.59 5.15 29.05
CA VAL A 175 8.63 6.20 29.20
C VAL A 175 9.02 6.37 30.66
N ASP A 176 8.04 6.35 31.56
CA ASP A 176 8.22 6.47 33.01
C ASP A 176 8.09 5.10 33.72
N ALA A 177 7.97 5.09 35.05
CA ALA A 177 8.00 3.87 35.88
C ALA A 177 7.06 2.74 35.39
N SER A 178 7.44 1.50 35.73
CA SER A 178 6.76 0.24 35.39
C SER A 178 5.22 0.34 35.45
N ASP A 179 4.59 0.01 34.33
CA ASP A 179 3.14 -0.04 34.10
C ASP A 179 2.44 -1.27 34.70
N GLY A 180 3.15 -2.02 35.55
CA GLY A 180 2.65 -3.27 36.14
C GLY A 180 2.34 -4.36 35.11
N GLY A 181 2.94 -4.31 33.92
CA GLY A 181 2.73 -5.26 32.83
C GLY A 181 1.44 -5.06 32.04
N LEU A 182 0.75 -3.93 32.21
CA LEU A 182 -0.47 -3.61 31.47
C LEU A 182 -0.25 -3.56 29.95
N LEU A 183 0.79 -2.86 29.50
CA LEU A 183 1.22 -2.75 28.11
C LEU A 183 1.54 -4.11 27.52
N HIS A 184 2.28 -4.94 28.25
CA HIS A 184 2.61 -6.30 27.81
C HIS A 184 1.35 -7.15 27.63
N ARG A 185 0.43 -7.13 28.61
CA ARG A 185 -0.85 -7.86 28.52
C ARG A 185 -1.70 -7.37 27.34
N ARG A 186 -1.81 -6.06 27.14
CA ARG A 186 -2.57 -5.47 26.03
C ARG A 186 -1.95 -5.80 24.68
N TRP A 187 -0.64 -5.65 24.55
CA TRP A 187 0.11 -6.04 23.34
C TRP A 187 -0.10 -7.53 23.05
N LEU A 188 -0.01 -8.38 24.07
CA LEU A 188 -0.18 -9.83 23.94
C LEU A 188 -1.58 -10.20 23.45
N ALA A 189 -2.62 -9.57 24.02
CA ALA A 189 -4.00 -9.74 23.60
C ALA A 189 -4.18 -9.32 22.12
N GLN A 190 -3.64 -8.16 21.73
CA GLN A 190 -3.70 -7.69 20.35
C GLN A 190 -2.94 -8.61 19.39
N ARG A 191 -1.71 -9.03 19.74
CA ARG A 191 -0.90 -9.98 18.96
C ARG A 191 -1.67 -11.27 18.72
N ASN A 192 -2.29 -11.83 19.77
CA ASN A 192 -3.03 -13.09 19.69
C ASN A 192 -4.28 -12.97 18.85
N ALA A 193 -5.10 -11.95 19.09
CA ALA A 193 -6.32 -11.70 18.32
C ALA A 193 -6.02 -11.59 16.81
N GLN A 194 -4.99 -10.83 16.43
CA GLN A 194 -4.63 -10.63 15.02
C GLN A 194 -4.05 -11.91 14.39
N GLY A 195 -3.27 -12.69 15.14
CA GLY A 195 -2.80 -14.00 14.68
C GLY A 195 -3.96 -14.98 14.46
N MET A 196 -4.94 -14.98 15.36
CA MET A 196 -6.14 -15.81 15.25
C MET A 196 -6.97 -15.43 14.02
N VAL A 197 -7.24 -14.14 13.80
CA VAL A 197 -8.00 -13.66 12.64
C VAL A 197 -7.32 -14.07 11.32
N LEU A 198 -6.01 -13.83 11.19
CA LEU A 198 -5.24 -14.23 10.01
C LEU A 198 -5.38 -15.73 9.72
N ARG A 199 -5.19 -16.57 10.74
CA ARG A 199 -5.29 -18.03 10.63
C ARG A 199 -6.69 -18.47 10.20
N GLN A 200 -7.74 -17.95 10.83
CA GLN A 200 -9.11 -18.35 10.52
C GLN A 200 -9.51 -17.93 9.11
N ASN A 201 -9.16 -16.71 8.70
CA ASN A 201 -9.47 -16.20 7.36
C ASN A 201 -8.85 -17.08 6.25
N LEU A 202 -7.60 -17.52 6.44
CA LEU A 202 -6.91 -18.39 5.47
C LEU A 202 -7.44 -19.83 5.51
N LEU A 203 -7.58 -20.42 6.70
CA LEU A 203 -8.04 -21.81 6.84
C LEU A 203 -9.48 -22.01 6.33
N ALA A 204 -10.32 -20.97 6.38
CA ALA A 204 -11.67 -21.00 5.82
C ALA A 204 -11.68 -21.33 4.32
N LEU A 205 -10.60 -21.04 3.58
CA LEU A 205 -10.48 -21.38 2.16
C LEU A 205 -10.39 -22.89 1.90
N ARG A 206 -9.92 -23.69 2.87
CA ARG A 206 -9.86 -25.16 2.75
C ARG A 206 -11.26 -25.73 2.53
N THR A 207 -12.20 -25.33 3.37
CA THR A 207 -13.57 -25.85 3.33
C THR A 207 -14.41 -25.18 2.26
N THR A 208 -14.25 -23.87 2.06
CA THR A 208 -15.10 -23.11 1.12
C THR A 208 -14.68 -23.25 -0.34
N HIS A 209 -13.38 -23.45 -0.62
CA HIS A 209 -12.85 -23.45 -1.99
C HIS A 209 -12.02 -24.69 -2.35
N GLY A 210 -11.74 -25.58 -1.39
CA GLY A 210 -10.92 -26.78 -1.61
C GLY A 210 -9.44 -26.46 -1.85
N ILE A 211 -8.95 -25.33 -1.33
CA ILE A 211 -7.54 -24.92 -1.44
C ILE A 211 -6.75 -25.59 -0.32
N ASP A 212 -5.57 -26.13 -0.61
CA ASP A 212 -4.66 -26.60 0.45
C ASP A 212 -4.03 -25.40 1.17
N VAL A 213 -4.23 -25.26 2.49
CA VAL A 213 -3.79 -24.05 3.23
C VAL A 213 -3.06 -24.38 4.51
N GLU A 214 -1.76 -24.18 4.61
CA GLU A 214 -1.02 -24.32 5.86
C GLU A 214 -0.73 -22.95 6.49
N VAL A 215 -1.02 -22.77 7.79
CA VAL A 215 -0.70 -21.53 8.52
C VAL A 215 -0.03 -21.88 9.84
N CYS A 216 1.25 -21.53 9.97
CA CYS A 216 2.08 -21.86 11.11
C CYS A 216 2.62 -20.60 11.78
N PHE A 217 2.66 -20.60 13.11
CA PHE A 217 3.20 -19.50 13.91
C PHE A 217 4.30 -20.02 14.83
N ARG A 218 5.42 -19.30 14.92
CA ARG A 218 6.49 -19.56 15.89
C ARG A 218 6.88 -18.32 16.66
N ALA A 219 7.33 -18.55 17.90
CA ALA A 219 7.66 -17.54 18.88
C ALA A 219 9.14 -17.17 18.83
N LEU A 220 9.47 -15.90 18.63
CA LEU A 220 10.83 -15.37 18.68
C LEU A 220 11.23 -15.04 20.13
N PRO A 221 12.48 -15.30 20.53
CA PRO A 221 12.98 -14.98 21.86
C PRO A 221 13.43 -13.51 21.99
N PHE A 222 13.05 -12.62 21.06
CA PHE A 222 13.41 -11.21 21.09
C PHE A 222 12.36 -10.34 20.39
N THR A 223 12.38 -9.02 20.67
CA THR A 223 11.59 -8.03 19.96
C THR A 223 12.20 -7.75 18.59
N PRO A 224 11.54 -8.07 17.47
CA PRO A 224 12.10 -7.88 16.14
C PRO A 224 12.25 -6.38 15.83
N PRO A 225 13.45 -5.90 15.46
CA PRO A 225 13.67 -4.48 15.14
C PRO A 225 13.11 -4.09 13.76
N VAL A 226 12.70 -5.09 12.97
CA VAL A 226 12.29 -4.94 11.58
C VAL A 226 11.01 -5.73 11.30
N LYS A 227 10.32 -5.34 10.23
CA LYS A 227 9.34 -6.17 9.53
C LYS A 227 9.98 -6.78 8.31
N LEU A 228 9.68 -8.04 8.07
CA LEU A 228 10.06 -8.72 6.84
C LEU A 228 8.87 -9.53 6.33
N TYR A 229 8.54 -9.39 5.05
CA TYR A 229 7.62 -10.27 4.34
C TYR A 229 8.32 -10.82 3.12
N LEU A 230 8.39 -12.13 2.99
CA LEU A 230 8.94 -12.83 1.84
C LEU A 230 7.78 -13.46 1.07
N LEU A 231 7.66 -13.12 -0.21
CA LEU A 231 6.54 -13.52 -1.05
C LEU A 231 7.05 -14.44 -2.16
N ASN A 232 6.57 -15.68 -2.16
CA ASN A 232 6.80 -16.72 -3.18
C ASN A 232 8.29 -16.94 -3.53
N GLY A 233 9.24 -16.62 -2.63
CA GLY A 233 10.68 -16.64 -2.91
C GLY A 233 11.14 -15.67 -4.02
N ALA A 234 10.27 -14.76 -4.43
CA ALA A 234 10.47 -13.82 -5.54
C ALA A 234 10.73 -12.40 -5.06
N GLU A 235 10.18 -12.02 -3.90
CA GLU A 235 10.22 -10.67 -3.38
C GLU A 235 10.41 -10.66 -1.86
N ALA A 236 11.17 -9.68 -1.37
CA ALA A 236 11.31 -9.35 0.04
C ALA A 236 10.86 -7.90 0.28
N LEU A 237 9.93 -7.73 1.21
CA LEU A 237 9.43 -6.44 1.68
C LEU A 237 9.95 -6.21 3.09
N PHE A 238 10.75 -5.16 3.28
CA PHE A 238 11.47 -4.91 4.52
C PHE A 238 11.12 -3.54 5.08
N ALA A 239 10.90 -3.42 6.39
CA ALA A 239 10.69 -2.12 7.03
C ALA A 239 11.34 -2.07 8.42
N TYR A 240 11.73 -0.88 8.86
CA TYR A 240 12.23 -0.67 10.22
C TYR A 240 11.08 -0.28 11.16
N TYR A 241 11.12 -0.77 12.38
CA TYR A 241 10.30 -0.21 13.46
C TYR A 241 10.97 1.06 14.00
N THR A 242 10.60 2.22 13.45
CA THR A 242 11.06 3.51 13.97
C THR A 242 10.31 3.85 15.26
N LEU A 243 11.05 3.93 16.36
CA LEU A 243 10.51 4.26 17.67
C LEU A 243 10.26 5.76 17.81
N GLY A 244 9.18 6.12 18.49
CA GLY A 244 8.90 7.49 18.89
C GLY A 244 8.16 7.50 20.22
N ARG A 245 8.27 8.61 20.95
CA ARG A 245 7.45 8.88 22.13
C ARG A 245 6.01 9.12 21.68
N ARG A 246 5.08 8.38 22.26
CA ARG A 246 3.65 8.48 21.95
C ARG A 246 2.84 8.44 23.22
N GLU A 247 1.79 9.23 23.25
CA GLU A 247 0.76 9.18 24.27
C GLU A 247 -0.36 8.26 23.77
N ARG A 248 -0.79 7.32 24.62
CA ARG A 248 -1.95 6.48 24.34
C ARG A 248 -2.89 6.42 25.53
N GLU A 249 -4.17 6.46 25.24
CA GLU A 249 -5.20 6.14 26.20
C GLU A 249 -5.29 4.62 26.39
N ILE A 250 -5.10 4.18 27.63
CA ILE A 250 -5.17 2.78 28.07
C ILE A 250 -6.06 2.75 29.30
N GLU A 251 -7.21 2.08 29.20
CA GLU A 251 -8.14 1.93 30.34
C GLU A 251 -8.56 3.29 30.97
N HIS A 252 -8.65 4.35 30.15
CA HIS A 252 -8.94 5.75 30.54
C HIS A 252 -7.79 6.49 31.23
N GLU A 253 -6.57 5.93 31.21
CA GLU A 253 -5.33 6.61 31.62
C GLU A 253 -4.45 6.94 30.40
N HIS A 254 -3.83 8.11 30.43
CA HIS A 254 -2.88 8.54 29.41
C HIS A 254 -1.48 8.02 29.75
N VAL A 255 -0.98 7.07 28.97
CA VAL A 255 0.34 6.47 29.15
C VAL A 255 1.26 6.96 28.05
N GLU A 256 2.38 7.56 28.44
CA GLU A 256 3.47 7.85 27.53
C GLU A 256 4.39 6.64 27.37
N LEU A 257 4.64 6.26 26.13
CA LEU A 257 5.39 5.06 25.80
C LEU A 257 6.26 5.25 24.56
N TYR A 258 7.37 4.53 24.51
CA TYR A 258 8.17 4.33 23.30
C TYR A 258 7.50 3.23 22.45
N ASP A 259 6.91 3.63 21.32
CA ASP A 259 6.21 2.72 20.40
C ASP A 259 6.75 2.80 18.98
N ALA A 260 6.52 1.74 18.21
CA ALA A 260 6.65 1.76 16.76
C ALA A 260 5.27 1.79 16.09
N ASP A 261 5.03 2.77 15.22
CA ASP A 261 3.84 2.72 14.34
C ASP A 261 4.12 1.78 13.16
N GLY A 262 3.86 0.49 13.40
CA GLY A 262 4.07 -0.54 12.40
C GLY A 262 3.29 -0.30 11.10
N THR A 263 2.11 0.32 11.14
CA THR A 263 1.29 0.52 9.94
C THR A 263 1.85 1.59 9.01
N ARG A 264 2.58 2.56 9.57
CA ARG A 264 3.23 3.64 8.84
C ARG A 264 4.71 3.42 8.58
N SER A 265 5.29 2.31 9.06
CA SER A 265 6.68 1.95 8.75
C SER A 265 6.91 1.91 7.24
N MET A 266 8.01 2.52 6.78
CA MET A 266 8.36 2.59 5.36
C MET A 266 8.86 1.24 4.87
N LEU A 267 8.15 0.68 3.89
CA LEU A 267 8.38 -0.62 3.29
C LEU A 267 9.24 -0.47 2.04
N PHE A 268 10.40 -1.10 2.07
CA PHE A 268 11.36 -1.22 0.98
C PHE A 268 11.11 -2.52 0.25
N ALA A 269 11.00 -2.47 -1.08
CA ALA A 269 10.78 -3.65 -1.91
C ALA A 269 12.08 -4.07 -2.59
N PHE A 270 12.39 -5.37 -2.50
CA PHE A 270 13.53 -6.00 -3.15
C PHE A 270 13.01 -7.18 -3.97
N GLU A 271 13.28 -7.17 -5.27
CA GLU A 271 12.80 -8.20 -6.18
C GLU A 271 13.95 -9.01 -6.76
N ARG A 272 13.79 -10.33 -6.75
CA ARG A 272 14.83 -11.23 -7.24
C ARG A 272 15.18 -11.00 -8.72
N ARG A 273 14.23 -10.48 -9.51
CA ARG A 273 14.42 -10.19 -10.94
C ARG A 273 14.93 -8.77 -11.22
N ALA A 274 15.04 -7.91 -10.21
CA ALA A 274 15.42 -6.51 -10.38
C ALA A 274 16.93 -6.30 -10.58
N GLY A 275 17.75 -7.20 -10.03
CA GLY A 275 19.21 -7.14 -10.17
C GLY A 275 19.91 -8.03 -9.14
N GLN A 276 21.24 -8.17 -9.27
CA GLN A 276 22.03 -9.05 -8.40
C GLN A 276 21.93 -8.68 -6.91
N ARG A 277 21.95 -7.38 -6.58
CA ARG A 277 21.85 -6.92 -5.19
C ARG A 277 20.53 -7.32 -4.54
N ASP A 278 19.42 -7.07 -5.23
CA ASP A 278 18.08 -7.38 -4.71
C ASP A 278 17.84 -8.88 -4.66
N ALA A 279 18.33 -9.64 -5.65
CA ALA A 279 18.34 -11.11 -5.61
C ALA A 279 19.09 -11.65 -4.39
N ALA A 280 20.27 -11.11 -4.10
CA ALA A 280 21.04 -11.47 -2.91
C ALA A 280 20.29 -11.09 -1.62
N PHE A 281 19.65 -9.92 -1.57
CA PHE A 281 18.84 -9.51 -0.41
C PHE A 281 17.67 -10.47 -0.16
N VAL A 282 16.92 -10.86 -1.20
CA VAL A 282 15.82 -11.83 -1.09
C VAL A 282 16.35 -13.18 -0.59
N GLU A 283 17.44 -13.68 -1.17
CA GLU A 283 18.02 -14.97 -0.80
C GLU A 283 18.54 -14.99 0.64
N GLN A 284 19.28 -13.95 1.05
CA GLN A 284 19.82 -13.84 2.41
C GLN A 284 18.70 -13.62 3.43
N SER A 285 17.66 -12.87 3.08
CA SER A 285 16.49 -12.69 3.95
C SER A 285 15.73 -14.00 4.15
N GLN A 286 15.60 -14.82 3.10
CA GLN A 286 15.01 -16.17 3.21
C GLN A 286 15.86 -17.08 4.09
N LYS A 287 17.19 -17.13 3.87
CA LYS A 287 18.12 -17.91 4.71
C LYS A 287 18.05 -17.48 6.18
N TRP A 288 17.99 -16.17 6.44
CA TRP A 288 17.87 -15.64 7.79
C TRP A 288 16.53 -16.00 8.44
N PHE A 289 15.42 -15.87 7.70
CA PHE A 289 14.10 -16.29 8.19
C PHE A 289 14.09 -17.79 8.52
N ASP A 290 14.61 -18.63 7.63
CA ASP A 290 14.65 -20.08 7.83
C ASP A 290 15.54 -20.46 9.02
N ALA A 291 16.69 -19.81 9.20
CA ALA A 291 17.52 -20.01 10.37
C ALA A 291 16.78 -19.66 11.67
N LEU A 292 16.09 -18.52 11.74
CA LEU A 292 15.28 -18.16 12.90
C LEU A 292 14.15 -19.16 13.15
N TRP A 293 13.48 -19.57 12.07
CA TRP A 293 12.40 -20.56 12.11
C TRP A 293 12.93 -21.87 12.68
N GLU A 294 14.00 -22.43 12.15
CA GLU A 294 14.45 -23.78 12.48
C GLU A 294 15.22 -23.88 13.80
N THR A 295 15.86 -22.79 14.26
CA THR A 295 16.78 -22.85 15.42
C THR A 295 16.19 -22.28 16.71
N ILE A 296 16.07 -20.95 16.79
CA ILE A 296 15.83 -20.24 18.06
C ILE A 296 14.36 -19.91 18.33
N SER A 297 13.47 -20.13 17.35
CA SER A 297 12.05 -19.96 17.57
C SER A 297 11.41 -21.19 18.21
N SER A 298 10.31 -21.01 18.94
CA SER A 298 9.54 -22.11 19.58
C SER A 298 8.09 -22.11 19.13
N ASP A 299 7.29 -23.09 19.54
CA ASP A 299 5.87 -23.15 19.20
C ASP A 299 5.12 -21.94 19.77
N LEU A 300 4.33 -21.26 18.94
CA LEU A 300 3.54 -20.10 19.39
C LEU A 300 2.09 -20.50 19.67
N VAL A 301 1.69 -20.38 20.93
CA VAL A 301 0.28 -20.50 21.34
C VAL A 301 -0.42 -19.15 21.21
N LEU A 302 -1.36 -19.08 20.27
CA LEU A 302 -2.30 -17.97 20.11
C LEU A 302 -3.54 -18.25 20.97
N ALA A 303 -3.45 -18.01 22.28
CA ALA A 303 -4.57 -18.14 23.22
C ALA A 303 -5.18 -16.76 23.53
N SER A 304 -6.49 -16.74 23.77
CA SER A 304 -7.22 -15.57 24.28
C SER A 304 -6.84 -15.24 25.71
#